data_AF-A0AAW4ZYF6-F1
#
_entry.id   AF-A0AAW4ZYF6-F1
#
_cell.length_a   1.000
_cell.length_b   1.000
_cell.length_c   1.000
_cell.angle_alpha   90.00
_cell.angle_beta   90.00
_cell.angle_gamma   90.00
#
_symmetry.space_group_name_H-M   'P 1'
#
loop_
_entity.id
_entity.type
_entity.pdbx_description
1 polymer ?
#
loop_
_entity_poly.entity_id
_entity_poly.type
_entity_poly.pdbx_seq_one_letter_code
_entity_poly.pdbx_strand_id
1 'polypeptide(L)' 'MPKVPAVEMLKGLMDIKELKQSDLKHIAPQSVISDILNGKRDINLAQVKGFSEYFNLPFETFID' A
#
# COMPACT_ATOMS: atom_id res chain seq x y z
N MET A 1 2.80 0.49 -21.33
CA MET A 1 3.32 -0.55 -20.42
C MET A 1 2.17 -1.09 -19.60
N PRO A 2 2.15 -2.37 -19.21
CA PRO A 2 1.13 -2.89 -18.30
C PRO A 2 1.22 -2.15 -16.95
N LYS A 3 0.07 -1.82 -16.38
CA LYS A 3 -0.04 -1.19 -15.05
C LYS A 3 0.18 -2.28 -14.00
N VAL A 4 1.09 -2.04 -13.05
CA VAL A 4 1.28 -2.93 -11.89
C VAL A 4 0.11 -2.69 -10.93
N PRO A 5 -0.58 -3.73 -10.44
CA PRO A 5 -1.64 -3.55 -9.45
C PRO A 5 -1.13 -2.87 -8.17
N ALA A 6 -1.95 -2.03 -7.57
CA ALA A 6 -1.63 -1.26 -6.36
C ALA A 6 -1.17 -2.16 -5.20
N VAL A 7 -1.79 -3.34 -5.05
CA VAL A 7 -1.40 -4.34 -4.05
C VAL A 7 0.01 -4.90 -4.30
N GLU A 8 0.34 -5.21 -5.55
CA GLU A 8 1.67 -5.72 -5.90
C GLU A 8 2.74 -4.64 -5.76
N MET A 9 2.39 -3.39 -6.07
CA MET A 9 3.24 -2.24 -5.81
C MET A 9 3.53 -2.07 -4.31
N LEU A 10 2.50 -2.14 -3.46
CA LEU A 10 2.67 -2.05 -2.01
C LEU A 10 3.55 -3.18 -1.47
N LYS A 11 3.35 -4.43 -1.92
CA LYS A 11 4.21 -5.57 -1.55
C LYS A 11 5.66 -5.33 -1.93
N GLY A 12 5.92 -4.92 -3.17
CA GLY A 12 7.27 -4.66 -3.67
C GLY A 12 7.97 -3.54 -2.89
N LEU A 13 7.27 -2.45 -2.58
CA LEU A 13 7.81 -1.36 -1.79
C LEU A 13 8.13 -1.77 -0.35
N MET A 14 7.28 -2.60 0.26
CA MET A 14 7.55 -3.16 1.59
C MET A 14 8.79 -4.04 1.58
N ASP A 15 8.94 -4.91 0.59
CA ASP A 15 10.10 -5.79 0.46
C ASP A 15 11.40 -4.99 0.26
N ILE A 16 11.42 -4.05 -0.69
CA ILE A 16 12.59 -3.20 -1.00
C ILE A 16 13.03 -2.37 0.21
N LYS A 17 12.09 -1.92 1.05
CA LYS A 17 12.35 -1.08 2.22
C LYS A 17 12.43 -1.89 3.53
N GLU A 18 12.38 -3.21 3.46
CA GLU A 18 12.38 -4.15 4.61
C GLU A 18 11.30 -3.83 5.67
N LEU A 19 10.11 -3.41 5.21
CA LEU A 19 9.01 -2.99 6.06
C LEU A 19 8.08 -4.16 6.40
N LYS A 20 7.68 -4.23 7.66
CA LYS A 20 6.59 -5.08 8.14
C LYS A 20 5.27 -4.33 8.04
N GLN A 21 4.17 -5.08 7.99
CA GLN A 21 2.82 -4.48 8.04
C GLN A 21 2.59 -3.65 9.31
N SER A 22 3.30 -3.97 10.41
CA SER A 22 3.25 -3.19 11.65
C SER A 22 3.80 -1.78 11.51
N ASP A 23 4.72 -1.56 10.58
CA ASP A 23 5.44 -0.29 10.44
C ASP A 23 4.56 0.74 9.72
N LEU A 24 3.58 0.27 8.96
CA LEU A 24 2.58 1.08 8.26
C LEU A 24 1.31 1.36 9.11
N LYS A 25 1.32 1.01 10.41
CA LYS A 25 0.18 1.20 11.33
C LYS A 25 -0.32 2.64 11.44
N HIS A 26 0.54 3.60 11.14
CA HIS A 26 0.22 5.03 11.12
C HIS A 26 -0.68 5.44 9.93
N ILE A 27 -0.78 4.59 8.89
CA ILE A 27 -1.66 4.79 7.72
C ILE A 27 -2.97 4.01 7.90
N ALA A 28 -2.86 2.74 8.32
CA ALA A 28 -4.02 1.89 8.60
C ALA A 28 -3.65 0.80 9.61
N PRO A 29 -4.62 0.26 10.39
CA PRO A 29 -4.35 -0.86 11.27
C PRO A 29 -3.70 -2.04 10.54
N GLN A 30 -2.83 -2.80 11.23
CA GLN A 30 -2.13 -3.93 10.61
C GLN A 30 -3.09 -4.98 10.03
N SER A 31 -4.25 -5.22 10.65
CA SER A 31 -5.28 -6.11 10.11
C SER A 31 -5.81 -5.62 8.76
N VAL A 32 -5.99 -4.31 8.60
CA VAL A 32 -6.44 -3.69 7.34
C VAL A 32 -5.36 -3.80 6.27
N ILE A 33 -4.09 -3.59 6.63
CA ILE A 33 -2.96 -3.79 5.70
C ILE A 33 -2.90 -5.26 5.26
N SER A 34 -3.06 -6.20 6.19
CA SER A 34 -3.13 -7.63 5.87
C SER A 34 -4.26 -7.94 4.88
N ASP A 35 -5.46 -7.41 5.10
CA ASP A 35 -6.60 -7.61 4.19
C ASP A 35 -6.31 -7.05 2.79
N ILE A 36 -5.68 -5.88 2.69
CA ILE A 36 -5.24 -5.29 1.41
C ILE A 36 -4.25 -6.21 0.69
N LEU A 37 -3.19 -6.65 1.38
CA LEU A 37 -2.15 -7.49 0.78
C LEU A 37 -2.66 -8.86 0.32
N ASN A 38 -3.75 -9.34 0.94
CA ASN A 38 -4.43 -10.58 0.57
C ASN A 38 -5.57 -10.39 -0.45
N GLY A 39 -5.79 -9.16 -0.94
CA GLY A 39 -6.85 -8.86 -1.92
C GLY A 39 -8.28 -8.96 -1.35
N LYS A 40 -8.44 -8.94 -0.03
CA LYS A 40 -9.76 -8.97 0.63
C LYS A 40 -10.39 -7.58 0.74
N ARG A 41 -9.59 -6.53 0.53
CA ARG A 41 -9.99 -5.14 0.66
C ARG A 41 -9.21 -4.27 -0.30
N ASP A 42 -9.90 -3.37 -0.99
CA ASP A 42 -9.28 -2.36 -1.84
C ASP A 42 -8.66 -1.23 -1.01
N ILE A 43 -7.64 -0.56 -1.58
CA ILE A 43 -7.03 0.61 -0.97
C ILE A 43 -7.99 1.80 -1.11
N ASN A 44 -8.43 2.37 0.02
CA ASN A 44 -9.30 3.55 0.00
C ASN A 44 -8.49 4.85 -0.17
N LEU A 45 -9.18 5.96 -0.47
CA LEU A 45 -8.53 7.25 -0.74
C LEU A 45 -7.64 7.78 0.40
N ALA A 46 -8.03 7.54 1.66
CA ALA A 46 -7.22 7.95 2.81
C ALA A 46 -5.90 7.16 2.88
N GLN A 47 -5.96 5.87 2.57
CA GLN A 47 -4.80 4.99 2.50
C GLN A 47 -3.93 5.30 1.28
N VAL A 48 -4.52 5.58 0.11
CA VAL A 48 -3.78 6.05 -1.08
C VAL A 48 -2.95 7.27 -0.72
N LYS A 49 -3.56 8.27 -0.08
CA LYS A 49 -2.86 9.48 0.37
C LYS A 49 -1.73 9.14 1.34
N GLY A 50 -2.00 8.33 2.36
CA GLY A 50 -0.99 7.94 3.35
C GLY A 50 0.19 7.16 2.77
N PHE A 51 -0.06 6.19 1.89
CA PHE A 51 1.00 5.44 1.20
C PHE A 51 1.80 6.34 0.26
N SER A 52 1.14 7.22 -0.47
CA SER A 52 1.79 8.16 -1.38
C SER A 52 2.72 9.12 -0.66
N GLU A 53 2.27 9.68 0.46
CA GLU A 53 3.08 10.56 1.32
C GLU A 53 4.26 9.78 1.93
N TYR A 54 4.02 8.58 2.46
CA TYR A 54 5.05 7.78 3.12
C TYR A 54 6.15 7.28 2.16
N PHE A 55 5.76 6.83 0.96
CA PHE A 55 6.69 6.33 -0.05
C PHE A 55 7.22 7.42 -0.99
N ASN A 56 6.68 8.65 -0.90
CA ASN A 56 6.96 9.76 -1.80
C ASN A 56 6.72 9.39 -3.28
N LEU A 57 5.52 8.85 -3.56
CA LEU A 57 5.10 8.40 -4.89
C LEU A 57 3.75 9.03 -5.29
N PRO A 58 3.44 9.13 -6.60
CA PRO A 58 2.15 9.64 -7.07
C PRO A 58 0.96 8.81 -6.59
N PHE A 59 -0.22 9.42 -6.44
CA PHE A 59 -1.44 8.75 -5.94
C PHE A 59 -1.88 7.59 -6.83
N GLU A 60 -1.68 7.74 -8.14
CA GLU A 60 -2.00 6.76 -9.18
C GLU A 60 -1.24 5.44 -9.01
N THR A 61 -0.15 5.46 -8.22
CA THR A 61 0.64 4.27 -7.85
C THR A 61 -0.16 3.29 -6.99
N PHE A 62 -1.11 3.79 -6.20
CA PHE A 62 -1.89 3.00 -5.24
C PHE A 62 -3.38 2.92 -5.60
N ILE A 63 -3.73 3.26 -6.83
CA ILE A 63 -5.09 3.18 -7.37
C ILE A 63 -5.09 2.12 -8.46
N ASP A 64 -5.98 1.14 -8.38
CA ASP A 64 -6.21 0.17 -9.46
C ASP A 64 -7.15 0.73 -10.54
#